data_AF-A0A315Y1V6-F1
#
_entry.id   AF-A0A315Y1V6-F1
#
_cell.length_a   1.000
_cell.length_b   1.000
_cell.length_c   1.000
_cell.angle_alpha   90.00
_cell.angle_beta   90.00
_cell.angle_gamma   90.00
#
_symmetry.space_group_name_H-M   'P 1'
#
loop_
_entity.id
_entity.type
_entity.pdbx_description
1 polymer ?
#
loop_
_entity_poly.entity_id
_entity_poly.type
_entity_poly.pdbx_seq_one_letter_code
_entity_poly.pdbx_strand_id
1 'polypeptide(L)'
;MYHIPNEGKRSKATGGRLKAQGLKPGVPDVCLPTAHGGYIGLYIEMKVKPNRPTENQKNWLRALRAAGHLTAVAYDWEEAKNLIEDYLKLPPTIPKGESNEAK
;
A
#
# COMPACT_ATOMS: atom_id res chain seq x y z
N MET A 1 -8.77 -5.94 -3.50
CA MET A 1 -8.27 -4.92 -2.55
C MET A 1 -8.46 -5.44 -1.14
N TYR A 2 -7.55 -5.15 -0.22
CA TYR A 2 -7.71 -5.50 1.19
C TYR A 2 -7.11 -4.43 2.11
N HIS A 3 -7.64 -4.35 3.33
CA HIS A 3 -7.11 -3.51 4.40
C HIS A 3 -6.10 -4.28 5.24
N ILE A 4 -4.98 -3.66 5.55
CA ILE A 4 -3.97 -4.17 6.47
C ILE A 4 -4.23 -3.51 7.82
N PRO A 5 -4.71 -4.26 8.83
CA PRO A 5 -5.05 -3.67 10.11
C PRO A 5 -3.78 -3.27 10.85
N ASN A 6 -3.37 -2.01 10.76
CA ASN A 6 -2.28 -1.43 11.55
C ASN A 6 -2.79 -0.61 12.74
N GLU A 7 -4.07 -0.23 12.68
CA GLU A 7 -4.72 0.69 13.60
C GLU A 7 -5.35 -0.08 14.77
N GLY A 8 -4.64 -0.15 15.88
CA GLY A 8 -5.20 -0.74 17.09
C GLY A 8 -4.35 -0.49 18.32
N LYS A 9 -4.99 -0.12 19.43
CA LYS A 9 -4.41 -0.26 20.78
C LYS A 9 -4.22 -1.74 21.06
N ARG A 10 -3.14 -2.30 20.52
CA ARG A 10 -2.77 -3.68 20.80
C ARG A 10 -2.11 -3.72 22.17
N SER A 11 -2.50 -4.68 22.99
CA SER A 11 -1.73 -5.00 24.19
C SER A 11 -0.28 -5.29 23.79
N LYS A 12 0.69 -4.96 24.65
CA LYS A 12 2.12 -5.23 24.39
C LYS A 12 2.36 -6.70 23.99
N ALA A 13 1.59 -7.63 24.57
CA ALA A 13 1.64 -9.06 24.27
C ALA A 13 1.25 -9.39 22.82
N THR A 14 0.14 -8.83 22.32
CA THR A 14 -0.30 -9.02 20.93
C THR A 14 0.68 -8.38 19.94
N GLY A 15 1.23 -7.21 20.27
CA GLY A 15 2.27 -6.56 19.47
C GLY A 15 3.56 -7.39 19.38
N GLY A 16 3.98 -8.04 20.48
CA GLY A 16 5.13 -8.94 20.49
C GLY A 16 4.93 -10.19 19.64
N ARG A 17 3.77 -10.85 19.76
CA ARG A 17 3.44 -12.06 18.98
C ARG A 17 3.36 -11.77 17.48
N LEU A 18 2.77 -10.65 17.09
CA LEU A 18 2.66 -10.27 15.68
C LEU A 18 4.03 -9.92 15.08
N LYS A 19 4.91 -9.21 15.82
CA LYS A 19 6.30 -8.99 15.39
C LYS A 19 7.06 -10.30 15.20
N ALA A 20 6.87 -11.26 16.11
CA ALA A 20 7.47 -12.60 15.99
C ALA A 20 6.93 -13.39 14.78
N GLN A 21 5.70 -13.11 14.36
CA GLN A 21 5.08 -13.66 13.15
C GLN A 21 5.43 -12.87 11.87
N GLY A 22 6.40 -11.96 11.94
CA GLY A 22 6.86 -11.18 10.79
C GLY A 22 6.02 -9.95 10.47
N LEU A 23 5.04 -9.59 11.31
CA LEU A 23 4.31 -8.33 11.16
C LEU A 23 5.28 -7.18 11.41
N LYS A 24 5.60 -6.47 10.34
CA LYS A 24 6.43 -5.27 10.40
C LYS A 24 5.52 -4.07 10.70
N PRO A 25 5.78 -3.31 11.77
CA PRO A 25 4.95 -2.16 12.10
C PRO A 25 5.04 -1.09 10.99
N GLY A 26 3.90 -0.42 10.72
CA GLY A 26 3.84 0.72 9.81
C GLY A 26 3.70 0.40 8.33
N VAL A 27 3.29 -0.82 7.97
CA VAL A 27 2.83 -1.12 6.60
C VAL A 27 1.64 -0.22 6.28
N PRO A 28 1.44 0.25 5.03
CA PRO A 28 0.29 1.06 4.67
C PRO A 28 -1.05 0.34 4.86
N ASP A 29 -2.12 1.08 5.11
CA ASP A 29 -3.43 0.55 5.49
C ASP A 29 -4.20 -0.12 4.35
N VAL A 30 -4.03 0.32 3.10
CA VAL A 30 -4.75 -0.23 1.95
C VAL A 30 -3.75 -0.82 0.96
N CYS A 31 -4.06 -2.01 0.47
CA CYS A 31 -3.37 -2.63 -0.65
C CYS A 31 -4.35 -2.97 -1.80
N LEU A 32 -4.02 -2.47 -2.98
CA LEU A 32 -4.64 -2.83 -4.25
C LEU A 32 -3.60 -3.56 -5.13
N PRO A 33 -3.59 -4.90 -5.11
CA PRO A 33 -2.57 -5.71 -5.78
C PRO A 33 -2.91 -5.93 -7.26
N THR A 34 -3.08 -4.85 -8.02
CA THR A 34 -3.32 -4.89 -9.47
C THR A 34 -2.32 -3.99 -10.19
N ALA A 35 -1.77 -4.42 -11.31
CA ALA A 35 -0.68 -3.74 -11.98
C ALA A 35 -1.19 -2.75 -13.05
N HIS A 36 -0.93 -1.46 -12.86
CA HIS A 36 -1.39 -0.38 -13.76
C HIS A 36 -0.36 0.76 -13.82
N GLY A 37 -0.25 1.43 -14.98
CA GLY A 37 0.55 2.64 -15.15
C GLY A 37 2.06 2.47 -14.97
N GLY A 38 2.60 1.27 -15.17
CA GLY A 38 4.00 0.91 -14.91
C GLY A 38 4.27 0.42 -13.49
N TYR A 39 3.25 0.39 -12.62
CA TYR A 39 3.36 -0.06 -11.23
C TYR A 39 2.78 -1.47 -11.07
N ILE A 40 3.35 -2.23 -10.13
CA ILE A 40 2.92 -3.62 -9.86
C ILE A 40 1.82 -3.71 -8.77
N GLY A 41 1.36 -2.57 -8.27
CA GLY A 41 0.33 -2.47 -7.23
C GLY A 41 0.30 -1.09 -6.59
N LEU A 42 -0.81 -0.75 -5.93
CA LEU A 42 -1.01 0.49 -5.20
C LEU A 42 -1.12 0.22 -3.69
N TYR A 43 -0.41 1.02 -2.90
CA TYR A 43 -0.55 1.09 -1.45
C TYR A 43 -0.96 2.49 -1.00
N ILE A 44 -1.93 2.59 -0.09
CA ILE A 44 -2.37 3.87 0.49
C ILE A 44 -2.24 3.80 2.00
N GLU A 45 -1.54 4.78 2.57
CA GLU A 45 -1.48 5.03 4.01
C GLU A 45 -2.57 6.05 4.37
N MET A 46 -3.44 5.70 5.30
CA MET A 46 -4.52 6.58 5.75
C MET A 46 -4.04 7.49 6.88
N LYS A 47 -4.45 8.75 6.86
CA LYS A 47 -4.20 9.72 7.93
C LYS A 47 -5.42 10.53 8.24
N VAL A 48 -5.43 11.09 9.44
CA VAL A 48 -6.39 12.11 9.85
C VAL A 48 -5.59 13.35 10.21
N LYS A 49 -5.93 14.51 9.63
CA LYS A 49 -5.26 15.77 9.95
C LYS A 49 -5.37 16.07 11.47
N PRO A 50 -4.32 16.60 12.11
CA PRO A 50 -3.05 17.06 11.55
C PRO A 50 -1.96 15.97 11.50
N ASN A 51 -2.30 14.70 11.76
CA ASN A 51 -1.32 13.62 11.85
C ASN A 51 -0.63 13.39 10.50
N ARG A 52 0.66 13.05 10.56
CA ARG A 52 1.47 12.72 9.37
C ARG A 52 1.99 11.28 9.46
N PRO A 53 2.44 10.68 8.35
CA PRO A 53 3.16 9.41 8.39
C PRO A 53 4.35 9.46 9.36
N THR A 54 4.42 8.47 10.24
CA THR A 54 5.57 8.24 11.11
C THR A 54 6.81 7.89 10.28
N GLU A 55 8.01 7.95 10.86
CA GLU A 55 9.23 7.63 10.10
C GLU A 55 9.24 6.17 9.59
N ASN A 56 8.68 5.23 10.36
CA ASN A 56 8.52 3.85 9.92
C ASN A 56 7.56 3.72 8.73
N GLN A 57 6.44 4.44 8.73
CA GLN A 57 5.52 4.47 7.60
C GLN A 57 6.17 5.09 6.36
N LYS A 58 6.94 6.17 6.52
CA LYS A 58 7.73 6.75 5.42
C LYS A 58 8.77 5.77 4.87
N ASN A 59 9.46 5.02 5.73
CA ASN A 59 10.39 3.98 5.32
C ASN A 59 9.68 2.90 4.48
N TRP A 60 8.49 2.48 4.89
CA TRP A 60 7.66 1.55 4.12
C TRP A 60 7.27 2.09 2.76
N LEU A 61 6.76 3.33 2.69
CA LEU A 61 6.39 3.96 1.43
C LEU A 61 7.59 4.08 0.48
N ARG A 62 8.78 4.39 1.00
CA ARG A 62 10.03 4.40 0.21
C ARG A 62 10.40 3.02 -0.31
N ALA A 63 10.38 2.00 0.56
CA ALA A 63 10.72 0.64 0.19
C ALA A 63 9.75 0.06 -0.87
N LEU A 64 8.45 0.31 -0.71
CA LEU A 64 7.42 -0.11 -1.68
C LEU A 64 7.59 0.58 -3.04
N ARG A 65 7.88 1.89 -3.05
CA ARG A 65 8.21 2.60 -4.29
C ARG A 65 9.44 2.01 -4.98
N ALA A 66 10.50 1.74 -4.22
CA ALA A 66 11.71 1.12 -4.76
C ALA A 66 11.46 -0.28 -5.33
N ALA A 67 10.46 -1.00 -4.80
CA ALA A 67 10.01 -2.30 -5.30
C ALA A 67 9.02 -2.20 -6.49
N GLY A 68 8.70 -1.01 -6.99
CA GLY A 68 7.84 -0.81 -8.17
C GLY A 68 6.35 -0.60 -7.87
N HIS A 69 5.97 -0.37 -6.61
CA HIS A 69 4.61 -0.02 -6.26
C HIS A 69 4.36 1.49 -6.34
N LEU A 70 3.13 1.88 -6.71
CA LEU A 70 2.65 3.22 -6.45
C LEU A 70 2.28 3.32 -4.97
N THR A 71 2.65 4.42 -4.32
CA THR A 71 2.29 4.65 -2.92
C THR A 71 1.73 6.04 -2.73
N ALA A 72 0.66 6.18 -1.94
CA ALA A 72 0.04 7.46 -1.62
C ALA A 72 -0.29 7.57 -0.13
N VAL A 73 -0.58 8.79 0.32
CA VAL A 73 -1.14 9.09 1.63
C VAL A 73 -2.49 9.76 1.38
N ALA A 74 -3.55 9.29 2.04
CA ALA A 74 -4.88 9.87 1.93
C ALA A 74 -5.38 10.32 3.32
N TYR A 75 -6.02 11.49 3.38
CA TYR A 75 -6.49 12.10 4.63
C TYR A 75 -7.98 11.89 4.91
N ASP A 76 -8.71 11.36 3.94
CA ASP A 76 -10.11 10.98 4.03
C ASP A 76 -10.44 9.92 2.99
N TRP A 77 -11.67 9.42 3.04
CA TRP A 77 -12.12 8.36 2.14
C TRP A 77 -12.28 8.85 0.69
N GLU A 78 -12.56 10.12 0.46
CA GLU A 78 -12.74 10.69 -0.88
C GLU A 78 -11.40 10.75 -1.61
N GLU A 79 -10.35 11.20 -0.93
CA GLU A 79 -8.97 11.20 -1.46
C GLU A 79 -8.53 9.77 -1.77
N ALA A 80 -8.76 8.81 -0.85
CA ALA A 80 -8.44 7.40 -1.08
C ALA A 80 -9.21 6.81 -2.28
N LYS A 81 -10.51 7.11 -2.39
CA LYS A 81 -11.35 6.69 -3.52
C LYS A 81 -10.79 7.25 -4.84
N ASN A 82 -10.51 8.55 -4.90
CA ASN A 82 -10.01 9.19 -6.13
C ASN A 82 -8.67 8.60 -6.55
N LEU A 83 -7.75 8.36 -5.60
CA LEU A 83 -6.47 7.69 -5.86
C LEU A 83 -6.65 6.29 -6.47
N ILE A 84 -7.61 5.51 -5.96
CA ILE A 84 -7.92 4.17 -6.48
C ILE A 84 -8.51 4.26 -7.89
N GLU A 85 -9.49 5.14 -8.10
CA GLU A 85 -10.13 5.30 -9.41
C GLU A 85 -9.13 5.76 -10.47
N ASP A 86 -8.30 6.75 -10.15
CA ASP A 86 -7.31 7.27 -11.09
C ASP A 86 -6.22 6.25 -11.38
N TYR A 87 -5.80 5.46 -10.38
CA TYR A 87 -4.88 4.35 -10.60
C TYR A 87 -5.45 3.29 -11.54
N LEU A 88 -6.71 2.90 -11.35
CA LEU A 88 -7.38 1.88 -12.18
C LEU A 88 -7.68 2.35 -13.61
N LYS A 89 -7.72 3.66 -13.86
CA LYS A 89 -7.83 4.23 -15.21
C LYS A 89 -6.51 4.18 -16.00
N LEU A 90 -5.37 3.96 -15.33
CA LEU A 90 -4.09 3.84 -16.01
C LEU A 90 -4.06 2.54 -16.84
N PRO A 91 -3.28 2.49 -17.94
CA PRO A 91 -3.15 1.27 -18.73
C PRO A 91 -2.66 0.08 -17.88
N PRO A 92 -3.15 -1.15 -18.12
CA PRO A 92 -2.64 -2.35 -17.44
C PRO A 92 -1.13 -2.50 -17.62
N THR A 93 -0.42 -2.87 -16.56
CA THR A 93 1.01 -3.15 -16.60
C THR A 93 1.24 -4.64 -16.77
N ILE A 94 1.81 -5.02 -17.91
CA ILE A 94 2.18 -6.40 -18.21
C ILE A 94 3.60 -6.64 -17.70
N PRO A 95 3.81 -7.58 -16.76
CA PRO A 95 5.15 -7.94 -16.33
C PRO A 95 5.98 -8.43 -17.53
N LYS A 96 7.24 -7.97 -17.64
CA LYS A 96 8.17 -8.51 -18.63
C LYS A 96 8.46 -9.98 -18.28
N GLY A 97 7.81 -10.89 -19.00
CA GLY A 97 7.80 -12.33 -18.75
C GLY A 97 6.65 -13.02 -19.48
N GLU A 98 5.56 -12.31 -19.77
CA GLU A 98 4.50 -12.76 -20.66
C GLU A 98 4.59 -12.01 -21.98
N SER A 99 5.49 -12.47 -22.85
CA SER A 99 5.32 -12.23 -24.28
C SER A 99 4.04 -12.96 -24.70
N ASN A 100 3.04 -12.22 -25.14
CA ASN A 100 1.95 -12.77 -25.94
C ASN A 100 2.57 -13.37 -27.22
N GLU A 101 3.00 -14.62 -27.15
CA GLU A 101 2.95 -15.51 -28.31
C GLU A 101 1.48 -15.88 -28.52
N ALA A 102 0.71 -14.91 -29.01
CA ALA A 102 -0.55 -15.23 -29.65
C ALA A 102 -0.20 -15.78 -31.03
N LYS A 103 -0.29 -17.12 -31.15
CA LYS A 103 -0.54 -17.82 -32.40
C LYS A 103 -1.82 -17.31 -33.06
#